data_AF-A0AAW1KRP0-F1
#
_entry.id   AF-A0AAW1KRP0-F1
#
_cell.length_a   1.000
_cell.length_b   1.000
_cell.length_c   1.000
_cell.angle_alpha   90.00
_cell.angle_beta   90.00
_cell.angle_gamma   90.00
#
_symmetry.space_group_name_H-M   'P 1'
#
loop_
_entity.id
_entity.type
_entity.pdbx_description
1 polymer ?
#
loop_
_entity_poly.entity_id
_entity_poly.type
_entity_poly.pdbx_seq_one_letter_code
_entity_poly.pdbx_strand_id
1 'polypeptide(L)'
;MLRRQARLRREYLYRKTVEDRQKSIQDKKNRVKKSLEQNVTIHGDLQKKALHYQKKLEWEDDGPQAAIQMGAESGGAFANSQDDEYRYAGVEDPKIVITTSRDPSSRLKQFVKEMRLIFPNTQRNNNF
;
A
#
# COMPACT_ATOMS: atom_id res chain seq x y z
N MET A 1 6.07 10.07 23.11
CA MET A 1 5.43 9.08 22.21
C MET A 1 4.55 9.73 21.13
N LEU A 2 3.60 10.62 21.49
CA LEU A 2 2.66 11.26 20.55
C LEU A 2 3.32 12.03 19.38
N ARG A 3 4.42 12.76 19.64
CA ARG A 3 5.16 13.49 18.59
C ARG A 3 5.77 12.56 17.53
N ARG A 4 6.23 11.36 17.94
CA ARG A 4 6.80 10.36 17.02
C ARG A 4 5.73 9.81 16.09
N GLN A 5 4.55 9.46 16.61
CA GLN A 5 3.43 8.97 15.79
C GLN A 5 2.94 10.04 14.80
N ALA A 6 2.81 11.30 15.24
CA ALA A 6 2.43 12.40 14.37
C ALA A 6 3.45 12.61 13.23
N ARG A 7 4.74 12.49 13.53
CA ARG A 7 5.81 12.56 12.53
C ARG A 7 5.71 11.42 11.52
N LEU A 8 5.65 10.17 11.99
CA LEU A 8 5.55 8.98 11.14
C LEU A 8 4.33 9.04 10.21
N ARG A 9 3.18 9.51 10.71
CA ARG A 9 1.97 9.68 9.89
C ARG A 9 2.15 10.73 8.80
N ARG A 10 2.82 11.85 9.09
CA ARG A 10 3.12 12.88 8.07
C ARG A 10 4.08 12.36 7.01
N GLU A 11 5.13 11.65 7.43
CA GLU A 11 6.09 11.01 6.53
C GLU A 11 5.40 9.99 5.60
N TYR A 12 4.51 9.15 6.14
CA TYR A 12 3.71 8.21 5.35
C TYR A 12 2.83 8.91 4.33
N LEU A 13 2.07 9.93 4.74
CA LEU A 13 1.22 10.69 3.83
C LEU A 13 2.03 11.35 2.71
N TYR A 14 3.17 11.94 3.04
CA TYR A 14 4.07 12.53 2.05
C TYR A 14 4.58 11.48 1.06
N ARG A 15 5.08 10.34 1.56
CA ARG A 15 5.52 9.22 0.72
C ARG A 15 4.42 8.77 -0.24
N LYS A 16 3.18 8.61 0.25
CA LYS A 16 2.02 8.22 -0.57
C LYS A 16 1.74 9.23 -1.69
N THR A 17 1.81 10.52 -1.40
CA THR A 17 1.62 11.55 -2.46
C THR A 17 2.71 11.55 -3.53
N VAL A 18 3.96 11.28 -3.13
CA VAL A 18 5.09 11.17 -4.07
C VAL A 18 4.93 9.92 -4.93
N GLU A 19 4.52 8.82 -4.31
CA GLU A 19 4.25 7.56 -4.99
C GLU A 19 3.11 7.68 -6.01
N ASP A 20 1.97 8.27 -5.64
CA ASP A 20 0.85 8.50 -6.56
C ASP A 20 1.28 9.31 -7.79
N ARG A 21 2.12 10.34 -7.59
CA ARG A 21 2.70 11.11 -8.68
C ARG A 21 3.60 10.25 -9.55
N GLN A 22 4.48 9.44 -8.95
CA GLN A 22 5.39 8.54 -9.67
C GLN A 22 4.63 7.48 -10.44
N LYS A 23 3.59 6.87 -9.86
CA LYS A 23 2.70 5.91 -10.51
C LYS A 23 2.07 6.49 -11.78
N SER A 24 1.55 7.71 -11.71
CA SER A 24 0.99 8.40 -12.88
C SER A 24 2.02 8.66 -14.00
N ILE A 25 3.30 8.81 -13.63
CA ILE A 25 4.40 8.97 -14.59
C ILE A 25 4.78 7.60 -15.17
N GLN A 26 4.83 6.57 -14.32
CA GLN A 26 5.11 5.19 -14.73
C GLN A 26 4.07 4.67 -15.71
N ASP A 27 2.78 4.93 -15.45
CA ASP A 27 1.70 4.55 -16.36
C ASP A 27 1.87 5.17 -17.75
N LYS A 28 2.35 6.41 -17.83
CA LYS A 28 2.63 7.09 -19.10
C LYS A 28 3.84 6.49 -19.80
N LYS A 29 4.91 6.17 -19.06
CA LYS A 29 6.09 5.48 -19.60
C LYS A 29 5.73 4.09 -20.14
N ASN A 30 4.97 3.31 -19.38
CA ASN A 30 4.51 1.98 -19.75
C ASN A 30 3.64 2.01 -21.02
N ARG A 31 2.77 3.02 -21.17
CA ARG A 31 1.99 3.21 -22.41
C ARG A 31 2.88 3.48 -23.62
N VAL A 32 3.90 4.32 -23.48
CA VAL A 32 4.87 4.60 -24.56
C VAL A 32 5.68 3.33 -24.89
N LYS A 33 6.18 2.61 -23.87
CA LYS A 33 6.88 1.33 -24.04
C LYS A 33 6.02 0.31 -24.80
N LYS A 34 4.75 0.14 -24.40
CA LYS A 34 3.80 -0.75 -25.08
C LYS A 34 3.54 -0.37 -26.54
N SER A 35 3.36 0.92 -26.83
CA SER A 35 3.21 1.38 -28.22
C SER A 35 4.43 1.07 -29.07
N LEU A 36 5.64 1.21 -28.52
CA LEU A 36 6.89 0.87 -29.20
C LEU A 36 7.00 -0.65 -29.46
N GLU A 37 6.71 -1.48 -28.46
CA GLU A 37 6.75 -2.94 -28.60
C GLU A 37 5.73 -3.47 -29.62
N GLN A 38 4.52 -2.90 -29.63
CA GLN A 38 3.45 -3.32 -30.53
C GLN A 38 3.53 -2.67 -31.92
N ASN A 39 4.50 -1.77 -32.16
CA ASN A 39 4.59 -0.94 -33.36
C ASN A 39 3.28 -0.19 -33.68
N VAL A 40 2.57 0.27 -32.64
CA VAL A 40 1.32 1.04 -32.77
C VAL A 40 1.62 2.53 -32.58
N THR A 41 0.88 3.38 -33.27
CA THR A 41 1.01 4.84 -33.12
C THR A 41 0.78 5.28 -31.67
N ILE A 42 1.66 6.16 -31.18
CA ILE A 42 1.54 6.74 -29.83
C ILE A 42 0.34 7.69 -29.81
N HIS A 43 -0.47 7.64 -28.75
CA HIS A 43 -1.62 8.55 -28.58
C HIS A 43 -1.19 10.02 -28.58
N GLY A 44 -1.98 10.91 -29.20
CA GLY A 44 -1.64 12.32 -29.44
C GLY A 44 -1.17 13.09 -28.19
N ASP A 45 -1.80 12.83 -27.04
CA ASP A 45 -1.45 13.47 -25.76
C ASP A 45 -0.03 13.13 -25.27
N LEU A 46 0.47 11.94 -25.63
CA LEU A 46 1.78 11.45 -25.24
C LEU A 46 2.86 11.77 -26.29
N GLN A 47 2.50 11.98 -27.55
CA GLN A 47 3.45 12.23 -28.65
C GLN A 47 4.44 13.37 -28.34
N LYS A 48 3.94 14.51 -27.85
CA LYS A 48 4.79 15.68 -27.50
C LYS A 48 5.79 15.39 -26.37
N LYS A 49 5.45 14.47 -25.47
CA LYS A 49 6.28 14.09 -24.30
C LYS A 49 6.99 12.76 -24.49
N ALA A 50 6.79 12.08 -25.62
CA ALA A 50 7.28 10.73 -25.87
C ALA A 50 8.82 10.67 -25.81
N LEU A 51 9.50 11.60 -26.47
CA LEU A 51 10.97 11.71 -26.46
C LEU A 51 11.53 11.89 -25.03
N HIS A 52 10.84 12.64 -24.18
CA HIS A 52 11.25 12.84 -22.78
C HIS A 52 11.08 11.56 -21.96
N TYR A 53 9.99 10.83 -22.15
CA TYR A 53 9.77 9.56 -21.47
C TYR A 53 10.71 8.47 -21.97
N GLN A 54 11.00 8.43 -23.27
CA GLN A 54 11.96 7.49 -23.86
C GLN A 54 13.36 7.66 -23.26
N LYS A 55 13.89 8.89 -23.23
CA LYS A 55 15.19 9.17 -22.60
C LYS A 55 15.23 8.76 -21.13
N LYS A 56 14.11 8.92 -20.40
CA LYS A 56 14.01 8.51 -19.00
C LYS A 56 13.86 7.00 -18.81
N LEU A 57 13.42 6.28 -19.84
CA LEU A 57 13.28 4.83 -19.82
C LEU A 57 14.66 4.15 -19.85
N GLU A 58 15.63 4.75 -20.54
CA GLU A 58 17.02 4.25 -20.60
C GLU A 58 17.70 4.17 -19.22
N TRP A 59 17.25 5.00 -18.27
CA TRP A 59 17.78 5.06 -16.90
C TRP A 59 16.87 4.37 -15.88
N GLU A 60 15.80 3.70 -16.33
CA GLU A 60 14.94 2.92 -15.44
C GLU A 60 15.59 1.56 -15.16
N ASP A 61 15.87 1.30 -13.90
CA ASP A 61 16.36 0.01 -13.42
C ASP A 61 15.18 -0.99 -13.40
N ASP A 62 15.26 -2.05 -14.20
CA ASP A 62 14.29 -3.15 -14.23
C ASP A 62 14.47 -4.12 -13.03
N GLY A 63 15.57 -4.00 -12.28
CA GLY A 63 15.90 -4.85 -11.13
C GLY A 63 14.79 -5.02 -10.09
N PRO A 64 14.02 -3.98 -9.73
CA PRO A 64 12.90 -4.10 -8.80
C PRO A 64 11.72 -4.90 -9.35
N GLN A 65 11.47 -4.89 -10.67
CA GLN A 65 10.41 -5.71 -11.29
C GLN A 65 10.84 -7.18 -11.38
N ALA A 66 12.11 -7.43 -11.68
CA ALA A 66 12.69 -8.78 -11.69
C ALA A 66 12.67 -9.44 -10.30
N ALA A 67 12.91 -8.67 -9.23
CA ALA A 67 12.86 -9.16 -7.85
C ALA A 67 11.46 -9.65 -7.42
N ILE A 68 10.39 -9.01 -7.90
CA ILE A 68 9.00 -9.45 -7.66
C ILE A 68 8.73 -10.79 -8.34
N GLN A 69 9.18 -10.95 -9.58
CA GLN A 69 8.94 -12.14 -10.37
C GLN A 69 9.74 -13.36 -9.85
N MET A 70 10.84 -13.13 -9.14
CA MET A 70 11.62 -14.16 -8.47
C MET A 70 11.12 -14.52 -7.06
N GLY A 71 10.03 -13.89 -6.56
CA GLY A 71 9.41 -14.27 -5.29
C GLY A 71 10.32 -14.11 -4.07
N ALA A 72 11.29 -13.20 -4.12
CA ALA A 72 12.24 -13.02 -3.03
C ALA A 72 11.54 -12.47 -1.78
N GLU A 73 11.77 -13.13 -0.63
CA GLU A 73 11.29 -12.75 0.71
C GLU A 73 11.77 -11.34 1.16
N SER A 74 12.81 -10.83 0.51
CA SER A 74 13.28 -9.47 0.74
C SER A 74 12.36 -8.49 0.03
N GLY A 75 11.50 -7.82 0.79
CA GLY A 75 10.57 -6.78 0.37
C GLY A 75 11.19 -5.63 -0.43
N GLY A 76 11.49 -5.92 -1.69
CA GLY A 76 11.82 -4.93 -2.71
C GLY A 76 10.67 -3.94 -2.82
N ALA A 77 11.03 -2.70 -3.11
CA ALA A 77 10.19 -1.48 -3.06
C ALA A 77 8.88 -1.49 -3.90
N PHE A 78 8.47 -2.64 -4.43
CA PHE A 78 7.23 -2.88 -5.15
C PHE A 78 6.40 -4.02 -4.57
N ALA A 79 6.65 -4.46 -3.31
CA ALA A 79 5.61 -5.15 -2.55
C ALA A 79 4.36 -4.24 -2.59
N ASN A 80 3.30 -4.71 -3.27
CA ASN A 80 2.07 -3.98 -3.56
C ASN A 80 1.81 -2.88 -2.53
N SER A 81 2.09 -1.62 -2.90
CA SER A 81 1.90 -0.45 -2.01
C SER A 81 0.48 -0.36 -1.44
N GLN A 82 -0.47 -1.06 -2.06
CA GLN A 82 -1.83 -1.24 -1.55
C GLN A 82 -1.88 -1.68 -0.07
N ASP A 83 -0.92 -2.47 0.42
CA ASP A 83 -0.92 -3.01 1.79
C ASP A 83 0.31 -2.60 2.64
N ASP A 84 0.84 -1.39 2.42
CA ASP A 84 2.02 -0.89 3.18
C ASP A 84 1.77 -0.79 4.69
N GLU A 85 0.52 -0.59 5.12
CA GLU A 85 0.15 -0.54 6.54
C GLU A 85 0.36 -1.88 7.26
N TYR A 86 0.35 -2.99 6.51
CA TYR A 86 0.56 -4.35 6.99
C TYR A 86 1.85 -4.95 6.45
N ARG A 87 2.81 -4.13 6.03
CA ARG A 87 4.12 -4.58 5.49
C ARG A 87 4.82 -5.60 6.40
N TYR A 88 4.66 -5.48 7.72
CA TYR A 88 5.27 -6.34 8.73
C TYR A 88 4.31 -7.42 9.26
N ALA A 89 3.22 -7.71 8.56
CA ALA A 89 2.34 -8.81 8.92
C ALA A 89 3.12 -10.13 8.97
N GLY A 90 2.88 -10.93 10.00
CA GLY A 90 3.58 -12.21 10.23
C GLY A 90 4.85 -12.12 11.07
N VAL A 91 5.35 -10.92 11.39
CA VAL A 91 6.50 -10.75 12.30
C VAL A 91 6.07 -10.84 13.77
N GLU A 92 4.93 -10.24 14.12
CA GLU A 92 4.37 -10.25 15.47
C GLU A 92 2.88 -10.60 15.43
N ASP A 93 2.41 -11.32 16.46
CA ASP A 93 0.99 -11.64 16.61
C ASP A 93 0.17 -10.38 16.93
N PRO A 94 -0.91 -10.08 16.18
CA PRO A 94 -1.71 -8.90 16.43
C PRO A 94 -2.44 -9.01 17.77
N LYS A 95 -2.42 -7.92 18.54
CA LYS A 95 -3.16 -7.79 19.80
C LYS A 95 -4.34 -6.86 19.61
N ILE A 96 -5.55 -7.42 19.53
CA ILE A 96 -6.76 -6.65 19.18
C ILE A 96 -7.57 -6.38 20.44
N VAL A 97 -8.06 -5.15 20.58
CA VAL A 97 -9.00 -4.78 21.65
C VAL A 97 -10.38 -4.56 21.04
N ILE A 98 -11.39 -5.26 21.56
CA ILE A 98 -12.79 -5.09 21.17
C ILE A 98 -13.50 -4.29 22.27
N THR A 99 -14.07 -3.16 21.89
CA THR A 99 -14.81 -2.24 22.77
C THR A 99 -16.24 -2.05 22.28
N THR A 100 -17.18 -1.84 23.20
CA THR A 100 -18.56 -1.45 22.89
C THR A 100 -18.73 0.08 22.92
N SER A 101 -19.89 0.55 22.47
CA SER A 101 -20.35 1.93 22.75
C SER A 101 -20.57 2.14 24.26
N ARG A 102 -20.81 3.39 24.67
CA ARG A 102 -21.28 3.75 26.01
C ARG A 102 -22.65 3.10 26.27
N ASP A 103 -22.84 2.54 27.46
CA ASP A 103 -24.06 1.85 27.90
C ASP A 103 -24.68 0.86 26.88
N PRO A 104 -23.97 -0.23 26.54
CA PRO A 104 -24.42 -1.15 25.49
C PRO A 104 -25.56 -2.06 25.97
N SER A 105 -26.43 -2.43 25.02
CA SER A 105 -27.50 -3.40 25.24
C SER A 105 -26.96 -4.79 25.59
N SER A 106 -27.80 -5.61 26.25
CA SER A 106 -27.45 -7.00 26.59
C SER A 106 -27.07 -7.84 25.36
N ARG A 107 -27.79 -7.64 24.23
CA ARG A 107 -27.50 -8.30 22.96
C ARG A 107 -26.15 -7.90 22.38
N LEU A 108 -25.79 -6.61 22.47
CA LEU A 108 -24.47 -6.14 22.02
C LEU A 108 -23.33 -6.71 22.90
N LYS A 109 -23.55 -6.84 24.21
CA LYS A 109 -22.60 -7.49 25.12
C LYS A 109 -22.39 -8.97 24.77
N GLN A 110 -23.43 -9.68 24.34
CA GLN A 110 -23.33 -11.07 23.87
C GLN A 110 -22.57 -11.15 22.54
N PHE A 111 -22.90 -10.30 21.57
CA PHE A 111 -22.22 -10.24 20.28
C PHE A 111 -20.70 -10.01 20.43
N VAL A 112 -20.29 -9.10 21.32
CA VAL A 112 -18.84 -8.88 21.57
C VAL A 112 -18.17 -10.10 22.20
N LYS A 113 -18.88 -10.92 22.99
CA LYS A 113 -18.34 -12.18 23.50
C LYS A 113 -18.12 -13.19 22.38
N GLU A 114 -19.04 -13.29 21.43
CA GLU A 114 -18.92 -14.16 20.26
C GLU A 114 -17.75 -13.71 19.38
N MET A 115 -17.63 -12.41 19.11
CA MET A 115 -16.52 -11.85 18.32
C MET A 115 -15.14 -12.11 18.95
N ARG A 116 -15.05 -12.13 20.28
CA ARG A 116 -13.82 -12.48 21.00
C ARG A 116 -13.40 -13.94 20.76
N LEU A 117 -14.35 -14.85 20.54
CA LEU A 117 -14.04 -16.26 20.27
C LEU A 117 -13.54 -16.47 18.84
N ILE A 118 -13.95 -15.60 17.90
CA ILE A 118 -13.54 -15.68 16.49
C ILE A 118 -12.07 -15.29 16.33
N PHE A 119 -11.64 -14.21 16.99
CA PHE A 119 -10.28 -13.70 16.85
C PHE A 119 -9.38 -14.16 18.00
N PRO A 120 -8.25 -14.83 17.73
CA PRO A 120 -7.26 -15.16 18.74
C PRO A 120 -6.57 -13.91 19.28
N ASN A 121 -5.98 -14.00 20.48
CA ASN A 121 -5.24 -12.90 21.14
C ASN A 121 -6.03 -11.60 21.35
N THR A 122 -7.36 -11.70 21.49
CA THR A 122 -8.22 -10.52 21.67
C THR A 122 -8.58 -10.24 23.13
N GLN A 123 -8.67 -8.96 23.46
CA GLN A 123 -9.05 -8.47 24.77
C GLN A 123 -10.34 -7.65 24.68
N ARG A 124 -11.29 -7.93 25.57
CA ARG A 124 -12.54 -7.16 25.68
C ARG A 124 -12.37 -6.06 26.71
N ASN A 125 -12.70 -4.83 26.35
CA ASN A 125 -12.78 -3.72 27.30
C ASN A 125 -14.22 -3.19 27.37
N ASN A 126 -14.70 -2.92 28.59
CA ASN A 126 -15.99 -2.27 28.78
C ASN A 126 -15.77 -0.75 28.75
N ASN A 127 -16.49 -0.05 27.87
CA ASN A 127 -16.61 1.39 27.99
C ASN A 127 -17.67 1.71 29.05
N PHE A 128 -17.24 2.37 30.12
CA PHE A 128 -18.08 2.96 31.16
C PHE A 128 -18.51 4.38 30.74
#